data_AF-A0A239R4G5-F1
#
_entry.id   AF-A0A239R4G5-F1
#
_cell.length_a   1.000
_cell.length_b   1.000
_cell.length_c   1.000
_cell.angle_alpha   90.00
_cell.angle_beta   90.00
_cell.angle_gamma   90.00
#
_symmetry.space_group_name_H-M   'P 1'
#
loop_
_entity.id
_entity.type
_entity.pdbx_description
1 polymer ?
#
loop_
_entity_poly.entity_id
_entity_poly.type
_entity_poly.pdbx_seq_one_letter_code
_entity_poly.pdbx_strand_id
1 'polypeptide(L)'
;MKKKKSGEVRYAKYGYIFSLPFVIAYLLFQLYPICYTIFIGFTDLQGAAPKPVHILDNPFQNFQQVLSAPTFQGALKNTVLIWLVNFVPQILLALLLTAWFTDRRWNIKGQGIYKVLLYMPNIITAATIAILFNAMFSYPTSPANDILLSLGVIKEAKNFLISKGITRGIVAFIQFWMWYGYTMLILISGVLGINPEIFDAAEVDGASKVQIFFQITLPNIKTILLFTLVTSLIGGLNMFDIPKLFNLGGPDNATTTTSVFIYNQAFSGSFMYNRAAAASMIMFVIIMICSAVLFYLLREKDGDGYGTAEVKALKKAKKGGAR
;
A
#
# COMPACT_ATOMS: atom_id res chain seq x y z
N MET A 1 -29.11 60.39 0.96
CA MET A 1 -28.76 59.27 1.85
C MET A 1 -28.64 57.97 1.05
N LYS A 2 -27.42 57.51 0.74
CA LYS A 2 -27.17 56.23 0.07
C LYS A 2 -27.04 55.12 1.13
N LYS A 3 -27.98 54.16 1.14
CA LYS A 3 -27.94 52.96 1.99
C LYS A 3 -26.67 52.15 1.67
N LYS A 4 -25.76 52.01 2.65
CA LYS A 4 -24.64 51.06 2.62
C LYS A 4 -25.20 49.65 2.49
N LYS A 5 -24.89 48.95 1.39
CA LYS A 5 -25.09 47.50 1.27
C LYS A 5 -24.29 46.83 2.39
N SER A 6 -24.98 46.06 3.23
CA SER A 6 -24.38 45.21 4.27
C SER A 6 -23.32 44.30 3.62
N GLY A 7 -22.10 44.32 4.17
CA GLY A 7 -20.98 43.57 3.64
C GLY A 7 -21.28 42.07 3.58
N GLU A 8 -21.23 41.50 2.39
CA GLU A 8 -21.15 40.06 2.20
C GLU A 8 -19.91 39.57 2.95
N VAL A 9 -20.11 38.76 3.98
CA VAL A 9 -19.02 38.04 4.63
C VAL A 9 -18.40 37.13 3.57
N ARG A 10 -17.22 37.49 3.04
CA ARG A 10 -16.46 36.62 2.13
C ARG A 10 -15.97 35.40 2.93
N TYR A 11 -16.81 34.38 3.05
CA TYR A 11 -16.51 33.11 3.70
C TYR A 11 -15.21 32.47 3.18
N ALA A 12 -14.83 32.75 1.93
CA ALA A 12 -13.54 32.36 1.35
C ALA A 12 -12.32 32.85 2.16
N LYS A 13 -12.35 34.07 2.73
CA LYS A 13 -11.23 34.62 3.53
C LYS A 13 -10.99 33.77 4.77
N TYR A 14 -12.06 33.40 5.48
CA TYR A 14 -11.97 32.55 6.65
C TYR A 14 -11.54 31.12 6.28
N GLY A 15 -12.00 30.60 5.14
CA GLY A 15 -11.52 29.32 4.59
C GLY A 15 -9.99 29.28 4.39
N TYR A 16 -9.40 30.35 3.81
CA TYR A 16 -7.94 30.44 3.67
C TYR A 16 -7.20 30.59 5.00
N ILE A 17 -7.75 31.34 5.95
CA ILE A 17 -7.15 31.50 7.28
C ILE A 17 -7.14 30.16 8.04
N PHE A 18 -8.22 29.38 7.96
CA PHE A 18 -8.30 28.07 8.61
C PHE A 18 -7.44 27.00 7.92
N SER A 19 -7.19 27.10 6.61
CA SER A 19 -6.29 26.19 5.91
C SER A 19 -4.81 26.56 6.04
N LEU A 20 -4.50 27.82 6.38
CA LEU A 20 -3.12 28.32 6.45
C LEU A 20 -2.19 27.49 7.36
N PRO A 21 -2.58 27.09 8.59
CA PRO A 21 -1.71 26.27 9.44
C PRO A 21 -1.34 24.92 8.80
N PHE A 22 -2.30 24.28 8.13
CA PHE A 22 -2.06 23.04 7.38
C PHE A 22 -1.11 23.27 6.21
N VAL A 23 -1.32 24.33 5.42
CA VAL A 23 -0.47 24.64 4.26
C VAL A 23 0.97 24.93 4.71
N ILE A 24 1.16 25.70 5.78
CA ILE A 24 2.49 25.98 6.33
C ILE A 24 3.18 24.69 6.79
N ALA A 25 2.46 23.84 7.55
CA ALA A 25 3.01 22.57 7.99
C ALA A 25 3.38 21.65 6.82
N TYR A 26 2.52 21.56 5.81
CA TYR A 26 2.78 20.79 4.58
C TYR A 26 4.02 21.31 3.83
N LEU A 27 4.14 22.63 3.64
CA LEU A 27 5.29 23.21 2.92
C LEU A 27 6.61 22.96 3.65
N LEU A 28 6.64 23.13 4.98
CA LEU A 28 7.86 23.01 5.77
C LEU A 28 8.27 21.56 6.04
N PHE A 29 7.31 20.70 6.38
CA PHE A 29 7.61 19.34 6.85
C PHE A 29 7.42 18.26 5.79
N GLN A 30 6.80 18.57 4.65
CA GLN A 30 6.57 17.60 3.58
C GLN A 30 7.18 18.05 2.24
N LEU A 31 6.80 19.21 1.73
CA LEU A 31 7.28 19.65 0.40
C LEU A 31 8.77 19.99 0.42
N TYR A 32 9.24 20.75 1.41
CA TYR A 32 10.65 21.12 1.52
C TYR A 32 11.59 19.90 1.59
N PRO A 33 11.38 18.89 2.47
CA PRO A 33 12.21 17.70 2.49
C PRO A 33 12.20 16.90 1.18
N ILE A 34 11.07 16.85 0.46
CA ILE A 34 10.99 16.20 -0.85
C ILE A 34 11.86 16.94 -1.86
N CYS A 35 11.71 18.26 -1.96
CA CYS A 35 12.54 19.08 -2.86
C CYS A 35 14.03 18.98 -2.51
N TYR A 36 14.36 18.98 -1.21
CA TYR A 36 15.74 18.82 -0.75
C TYR A 36 16.29 17.43 -1.06
N THR A 37 15.49 16.37 -0.93
CA THR A 37 15.88 15.01 -1.35
C THR A 37 16.15 14.95 -2.85
N ILE A 38 15.30 15.58 -3.66
CA ILE A 38 15.52 15.68 -5.11
C ILE A 38 16.85 16.38 -5.39
N PHE A 39 17.11 17.52 -4.74
CA PHE A 39 18.38 18.24 -4.86
C PHE A 39 19.58 17.36 -4.50
N ILE A 40 19.55 16.67 -3.35
CA ILE A 40 20.63 15.77 -2.90
C ILE A 40 20.94 14.69 -3.94
N GLY A 41 19.92 14.15 -4.61
CA GLY A 41 20.07 13.09 -5.62
C GLY A 41 21.01 13.46 -6.78
N PHE A 42 21.17 14.76 -7.07
CA PHE A 42 22.05 15.30 -8.12
C PHE A 42 23.38 15.86 -7.60
N THR A 43 23.68 15.66 -6.32
CA THR A 43 24.87 16.21 -5.65
C THR A 43 25.86 15.13 -5.22
N ASP A 44 27.04 15.56 -4.78
CA ASP A 44 28.09 14.73 -4.20
C ASP A 44 27.95 14.54 -2.67
N LEU A 45 26.82 14.93 -2.08
CA LEU A 45 26.63 14.92 -0.62
C LEU A 45 26.75 13.50 -0.04
N GLN A 46 27.87 13.25 0.65
CA GLN A 46 28.17 11.99 1.32
C GLN A 46 29.11 12.17 2.52
N GLY A 47 28.99 11.24 3.47
CA GLY A 47 29.80 11.21 4.69
C GLY A 47 29.16 11.95 5.86
N ALA A 48 29.61 11.62 7.08
CA ALA A 48 29.08 12.22 8.30
C ALA A 48 29.60 13.64 8.57
N ALA A 49 30.77 13.99 8.00
CA ALA A 49 31.38 15.29 8.18
C ALA A 49 30.72 16.35 7.28
N PRO A 50 30.48 17.57 7.79
CA PRO A 50 30.00 18.67 6.96
C PRO A 50 30.98 18.94 5.82
N LYS A 51 30.50 18.87 4.58
CA LYS A 51 31.26 19.21 3.38
C LYS A 51 30.44 20.19 2.54
N PRO A 52 31.11 21.11 1.81
CA PRO A 52 30.43 21.90 0.79
C PRO A 52 29.78 20.96 -0.23
N VAL A 53 28.52 21.22 -0.54
CA VAL A 53 27.72 20.41 -1.47
C VAL A 53 27.95 20.93 -2.88
N HIS A 54 28.37 20.05 -3.78
CA HIS A 54 28.54 20.36 -5.20
C HIS A 54 27.53 19.57 -6.03
N ILE A 55 27.00 20.23 -7.07
CA ILE A 55 26.21 19.55 -8.09
C ILE A 55 27.19 18.74 -8.94
N LEU A 56 26.83 17.51 -9.23
CA LEU A 56 27.66 16.62 -10.04
C LEU A 56 27.75 17.13 -11.48
N ASP A 57 28.94 17.04 -12.08
CA ASP A 57 29.14 17.34 -13.51
C ASP A 57 28.28 16.45 -14.41
N ASN A 58 28.06 15.20 -13.99
CA ASN A 58 27.08 14.29 -14.57
C ASN A 58 25.89 14.12 -13.62
N PRO A 59 24.74 14.79 -13.86
CA PRO A 59 23.58 14.77 -12.97
C PRO A 59 23.05 13.36 -12.67
N PHE A 60 23.15 12.43 -13.63
CA PHE A 60 22.57 11.09 -13.50
C PHE A 60 23.52 10.04 -12.92
N GLN A 61 24.75 10.42 -12.53
CA GLN A 61 25.76 9.48 -12.05
C GLN A 61 25.28 8.66 -10.84
N ASN A 62 24.64 9.29 -9.84
CA ASN A 62 24.13 8.58 -8.67
C ASN A 62 23.06 7.54 -9.04
N PHE A 63 22.17 7.88 -9.97
CA PHE A 63 21.10 7.00 -10.44
C PHE A 63 21.66 5.77 -11.16
N GLN A 64 22.65 5.97 -12.05
CA GLN A 64 23.34 4.88 -12.72
C GLN A 64 24.06 3.97 -11.72
N GLN A 65 24.77 4.54 -10.74
CA GLN A 65 25.44 3.77 -9.70
C GLN A 65 24.46 2.93 -8.88
N VAL A 66 23.30 3.48 -8.52
CA VAL A 66 22.27 2.75 -7.77
C VAL A 66 21.66 1.62 -8.62
N LEU A 67 21.27 1.91 -9.87
CA LEU A 67 20.65 0.92 -10.75
C LEU A 67 21.60 -0.24 -11.11
N SER A 68 22.90 0.05 -11.25
CA SER A 68 23.93 -0.95 -11.52
C SER A 68 24.42 -1.70 -10.27
N ALA A 69 24.07 -1.24 -9.06
CA ALA A 69 24.52 -1.88 -7.82
C ALA A 69 23.79 -3.23 -7.58
N PRO A 70 24.53 -4.35 -7.44
CA PRO A 70 23.92 -5.66 -7.14
C PRO A 70 23.10 -5.66 -5.84
N THR A 71 23.50 -4.85 -4.86
CA THR A 71 22.79 -4.68 -3.59
C THR A 71 21.42 -4.04 -3.76
N PHE A 72 21.30 -3.01 -4.59
CA PHE A 72 20.00 -2.39 -4.91
C PHE A 72 19.11 -3.33 -5.72
N GLN A 73 19.66 -4.01 -6.73
CA GLN A 73 18.92 -4.98 -7.53
C GLN A 73 18.42 -6.16 -6.67
N GLY A 74 19.24 -6.63 -5.73
CA GLY A 74 18.86 -7.63 -4.73
C GLY A 74 17.72 -7.13 -3.85
N ALA A 75 17.83 -5.90 -3.33
CA ALA A 75 16.80 -5.29 -2.48
C ALA A 75 15.47 -5.08 -3.24
N LEU A 76 15.53 -4.66 -4.50
CA LEU A 76 14.36 -4.51 -5.37
C LEU A 76 13.68 -5.86 -5.62
N LYS A 77 14.46 -6.90 -5.95
CA LYS A 77 13.95 -8.27 -6.12
C LYS A 77 13.29 -8.79 -4.83
N ASN A 78 13.92 -8.60 -3.68
CA ASN A 78 13.35 -8.99 -2.39
C ASN A 78 12.04 -8.25 -2.12
N THR A 79 12.00 -6.94 -2.38
CA THR A 79 10.79 -6.11 -2.19
C THR A 79 9.63 -6.63 -3.03
N VAL A 80 9.86 -6.86 -4.33
CA VAL A 80 8.83 -7.36 -5.24
C VAL A 80 8.38 -8.78 -4.86
N LEU A 81 9.32 -9.68 -4.52
CA LEU A 81 8.98 -11.05 -4.12
C LEU A 81 8.18 -11.10 -2.83
N ILE A 82 8.64 -10.41 -1.78
CA ILE A 82 7.93 -10.36 -0.49
C ILE A 82 6.57 -9.69 -0.68
N TRP A 83 6.50 -8.61 -1.46
CA TRP A 83 5.24 -7.94 -1.78
C TRP A 83 4.27 -8.88 -2.48
N LEU A 84 4.67 -9.59 -3.56
CA LEU A 84 3.78 -10.50 -4.28
C LEU A 84 3.29 -11.66 -3.41
N VAL A 85 4.19 -12.28 -2.65
CA VAL A 85 3.88 -13.41 -1.76
C VAL A 85 2.92 -12.99 -0.64
N ASN A 86 2.99 -11.74 -0.18
CA ASN A 86 2.04 -11.16 0.77
C ASN A 86 0.72 -10.74 0.10
N PHE A 87 0.81 -9.89 -0.92
CA PHE A 87 -0.29 -9.12 -1.49
C PHE A 87 -1.38 -10.01 -2.11
N VAL A 88 -0.98 -11.04 -2.86
CA VAL A 88 -1.92 -11.95 -3.52
C VAL A 88 -2.81 -12.67 -2.51
N PRO A 89 -2.29 -13.41 -1.51
CA PRO A 89 -3.14 -14.04 -0.51
C PRO A 89 -3.89 -13.03 0.36
N GLN A 90 -3.30 -11.86 0.65
CA GLN A 90 -3.96 -10.80 1.41
C GLN A 90 -5.27 -10.34 0.75
N ILE A 91 -5.20 -9.97 -0.53
CA ILE A 91 -6.36 -9.48 -1.27
C ILE A 91 -7.39 -10.60 -1.50
N LEU A 92 -6.93 -11.81 -1.86
CA LEU A 92 -7.83 -12.95 -2.07
C LEU A 92 -8.58 -13.31 -0.79
N LEU A 93 -7.89 -13.41 0.35
CA LEU A 93 -8.52 -13.69 1.63
C LEU A 93 -9.46 -12.55 2.04
N ALA A 94 -9.05 -11.29 1.85
CA ALA A 94 -9.89 -10.15 2.19
C ALA A 94 -11.19 -10.11 1.37
N LEU A 95 -11.13 -10.41 0.07
CA LEU A 95 -12.31 -10.52 -0.80
C LEU A 95 -13.20 -11.69 -0.41
N LEU A 96 -12.61 -12.86 -0.10
CA LEU A 96 -13.35 -14.03 0.36
C LEU A 96 -14.09 -13.75 1.67
N LEU A 97 -13.39 -13.17 2.65
CA LEU A 97 -14.00 -12.80 3.93
C LEU A 97 -15.04 -11.71 3.77
N THR A 98 -14.82 -10.74 2.87
CA THR A 98 -15.83 -9.73 2.53
C THR A 98 -17.10 -10.40 2.02
N ALA A 99 -16.98 -11.25 1.00
CA ALA A 99 -18.11 -11.99 0.43
C ALA A 99 -18.86 -12.77 1.53
N TRP A 100 -18.14 -13.41 2.44
CA TRP A 100 -18.73 -14.20 3.51
C TRP A 100 -19.47 -13.36 4.56
N PHE A 101 -18.87 -12.28 5.03
CA PHE A 101 -19.48 -11.42 6.05
C PHE A 101 -20.61 -10.53 5.53
N THR A 102 -20.69 -10.32 4.21
CA THR A 102 -21.75 -9.51 3.59
C THR A 102 -22.89 -10.34 3.00
N ASP A 103 -22.75 -11.67 2.93
CA ASP A 103 -23.81 -12.55 2.45
C ASP A 103 -24.94 -12.64 3.49
N ARG A 104 -26.12 -12.10 3.13
CA ARG A 104 -27.32 -12.02 3.98
C ARG A 104 -27.83 -13.40 4.41
N ARG A 105 -27.53 -14.46 3.66
CA ARG A 105 -27.96 -15.84 3.98
C ARG A 105 -27.11 -16.45 5.09
N TRP A 106 -25.87 -16.00 5.24
CA TRP A 106 -25.00 -16.45 6.32
C TRP A 106 -25.23 -15.54 7.52
N ASN A 107 -26.20 -15.92 8.36
CA ASN A 107 -26.39 -15.27 9.65
C ASN A 107 -25.30 -15.73 10.64
N ILE A 108 -24.07 -15.31 10.39
CA ILE A 108 -22.92 -15.57 11.26
C ILE A 108 -23.19 -14.83 12.58
N LYS A 109 -23.51 -15.55 13.65
CA LYS A 109 -23.69 -14.95 14.97
C LYS A 109 -22.37 -14.32 15.42
N GLY A 110 -22.41 -13.10 15.96
CA GLY A 110 -21.23 -12.43 16.50
C GLY A 110 -20.24 -11.90 15.46
N GLN A 111 -20.69 -11.55 14.24
CA GLN A 111 -19.80 -11.01 13.18
C GLN A 111 -18.87 -9.89 13.66
N GLY A 112 -19.35 -9.02 14.56
CA GLY A 112 -18.55 -7.94 15.12
C GLY A 112 -17.28 -8.45 15.82
N ILE A 113 -17.39 -9.53 16.59
CA ILE A 113 -16.26 -10.13 17.30
C ILE A 113 -15.24 -10.68 16.31
N TYR A 114 -15.69 -11.42 15.28
CA TYR A 114 -14.79 -11.93 14.24
C TYR A 114 -14.07 -10.79 13.50
N LYS A 115 -14.80 -9.75 13.09
CA LYS A 115 -14.21 -8.58 12.42
C LYS A 115 -13.14 -7.90 13.28
N VAL A 116 -13.39 -7.76 14.58
CA VAL A 116 -12.41 -7.21 15.54
C VAL A 116 -11.19 -8.12 15.66
N LEU A 117 -11.37 -9.43 15.85
CA LEU A 117 -10.25 -10.38 15.98
C LEU A 117 -9.37 -10.44 14.73
N LEU A 118 -9.98 -10.40 13.54
CA LEU A 118 -9.26 -10.42 12.27
C LEU A 118 -8.54 -9.10 11.99
N TYR A 119 -9.04 -7.98 12.52
CA TYR A 119 -8.41 -6.65 12.40
C TYR A 119 -7.34 -6.38 13.47
N MET A 120 -7.44 -7.02 14.64
CA MET A 120 -6.56 -6.84 15.79
C MET A 120 -5.05 -6.85 15.46
N PRO A 121 -4.53 -7.71 14.56
CA PRO A 121 -3.10 -7.71 14.20
C PRO A 121 -2.61 -6.36 13.67
N ASN A 122 -3.47 -5.60 12.99
CA ASN A 122 -3.13 -4.30 12.42
C ASN A 122 -2.92 -3.21 13.48
N ILE A 123 -3.51 -3.39 14.67
CA ILE A 123 -3.45 -2.42 15.76
C ILE A 123 -2.09 -2.49 16.49
N ILE A 124 -1.45 -3.65 16.47
CA ILE A 124 -0.15 -3.86 17.10
C ILE A 124 0.94 -3.21 16.24
N THR A 125 1.93 -2.58 16.87
CA THR A 125 3.02 -1.96 16.13
C THR A 125 3.84 -3.00 15.35
N ALA A 126 4.19 -2.67 14.10
CA ALA A 126 5.00 -3.52 13.23
C ALA A 126 6.34 -3.89 13.90
N ALA A 127 6.97 -2.95 14.59
CA ALA A 127 8.22 -3.18 15.31
C ALA A 127 8.11 -4.29 16.36
N THR A 128 7.05 -4.26 17.19
CA THR A 128 6.82 -5.30 18.21
C THR A 128 6.64 -6.68 17.56
N ILE A 129 5.84 -6.77 16.49
CA ILE A 129 5.59 -8.04 15.81
C ILE A 129 6.88 -8.57 15.17
N ALA A 130 7.69 -7.72 14.55
CA ALA A 130 8.94 -8.12 13.95
C ALA A 130 9.91 -8.75 14.97
N ILE A 131 10.07 -8.11 16.14
CA ILE A 131 10.93 -8.61 17.22
C ILE A 131 10.34 -9.89 17.83
N LEU A 132 9.02 -9.96 18.03
CA LEU A 132 8.34 -11.15 18.55
C LEU A 132 8.56 -12.35 17.62
N PHE A 133 8.38 -12.18 16.32
CA PHE A 133 8.61 -13.25 15.35
C PHE A 133 10.09 -13.62 15.26
N ASN A 134 11.02 -12.68 15.42
CA ASN A 134 12.44 -13.01 15.51
C ASN A 134 12.72 -13.97 16.68
N ALA A 135 12.22 -13.64 17.87
CA ALA A 135 12.35 -14.48 19.05
C ALA A 135 11.60 -15.82 18.90
N MET A 136 10.47 -15.82 18.19
CA MET A 136 9.70 -17.04 17.92
C MET A 136 10.45 -18.03 17.02
N PHE A 137 11.33 -17.53 16.14
CA PHE A 137 12.13 -18.33 15.20
C PHE A 137 13.63 -18.33 15.53
N SER A 138 14.04 -17.88 16.73
CA SER A 138 15.45 -17.86 17.14
C SER A 138 16.04 -19.27 17.23
N TYR A 139 17.36 -19.35 17.27
CA TYR A 139 18.09 -20.60 17.42
C TYR A 139 19.17 -20.40 18.50
N PRO A 140 19.46 -21.38 19.37
CA PRO A 140 18.97 -22.77 19.38
C PRO A 140 17.61 -22.99 20.04
N THR A 141 17.22 -22.14 20.99
CA THR A 141 15.95 -22.24 21.72
C THR A 141 14.93 -21.27 21.15
N SER A 142 13.75 -21.76 20.78
CA SER A 142 12.63 -20.93 20.36
C SER A 142 11.29 -21.66 20.41
N PRO A 143 10.18 -20.94 20.67
CA PRO A 143 8.84 -21.52 20.68
C PRO A 143 8.49 -22.30 19.41
N ALA A 144 8.92 -21.84 18.23
CA ALA A 144 8.66 -22.58 16.99
C ALA A 144 9.38 -23.93 16.96
N ASN A 145 10.63 -24.01 17.42
CA ASN A 145 11.33 -25.29 17.54
C ASN A 145 10.69 -26.19 18.60
N ASP A 146 10.32 -25.64 19.75
CA ASP A 146 9.70 -26.41 20.85
C ASP A 146 8.36 -27.04 20.42
N ILE A 147 7.54 -26.28 19.68
CA ILE A 147 6.28 -26.80 19.11
C ILE A 147 6.55 -27.89 18.08
N LEU A 148 7.51 -27.69 17.17
CA LEU A 148 7.80 -28.68 16.13
C LEU A 148 8.44 -29.96 16.67
N LEU A 149 9.25 -29.87 17.74
CA LEU A 149 9.82 -31.00 18.45
C LEU A 149 8.74 -31.78 19.21
N SER A 150 7.85 -31.08 19.92
CA SER A 150 6.76 -31.72 20.67
C SER A 150 5.74 -32.41 19.79
N LEU A 151 5.49 -31.89 18.58
CA LEU A 151 4.66 -32.53 17.55
C LEU A 151 5.37 -33.66 16.79
N GLY A 152 6.67 -33.89 17.02
CA GLY A 152 7.45 -34.91 16.30
C GLY A 152 7.71 -34.60 14.82
N VAL A 153 7.48 -33.35 14.39
CA VAL A 153 7.70 -32.91 12.99
C VAL A 153 9.19 -32.80 12.68
N ILE A 154 9.99 -32.39 13.68
CA ILE A 154 11.45 -32.35 13.61
C ILE A 154 12.03 -33.19 14.74
N LYS A 155 13.19 -33.81 14.50
CA LYS A 155 13.90 -34.62 15.51
C LYS A 155 14.86 -33.79 16.35
N GLU A 156 15.33 -32.68 15.81
CA GLU A 156 16.33 -31.79 16.40
C GLU A 156 15.97 -30.33 16.07
N ALA A 157 16.39 -29.40 16.93
CA ALA A 157 16.16 -27.97 16.72
C ALA A 157 16.84 -27.50 15.42
N LYS A 158 16.10 -26.81 14.57
CA LYS A 158 16.56 -26.32 13.26
C LYS A 158 16.69 -24.81 13.26
N ASN A 159 17.78 -24.31 12.69
CA ASN A 159 17.94 -22.88 12.41
C ASN A 159 17.16 -22.52 11.13
N PHE A 160 15.91 -22.07 11.28
CA PHE A 160 15.07 -21.65 10.16
C PHE A 160 15.58 -20.38 9.47
N LEU A 161 16.21 -19.48 10.22
CA LEU A 161 16.64 -18.16 9.77
C LEU A 161 17.87 -18.20 8.86
N ILE A 162 18.53 -19.35 8.69
CA ILE A 162 19.63 -19.51 7.71
C ILE A 162 19.10 -19.63 6.26
N SER A 163 17.83 -19.99 6.07
CA SER A 163 17.23 -20.15 4.76
C SER A 163 16.64 -18.84 4.24
N LYS A 164 17.08 -18.39 3.07
CA LYS A 164 16.54 -17.19 2.39
C LYS A 164 15.04 -17.30 2.14
N GLY A 165 14.57 -18.48 1.71
CA GLY A 165 13.17 -18.72 1.39
C GLY A 165 12.27 -18.64 2.63
N ILE A 166 12.68 -19.30 3.72
CA ILE A 166 11.91 -19.29 4.97
C ILE A 166 11.88 -17.88 5.55
N THR A 167 13.01 -17.20 5.58
CA THR A 167 13.09 -15.84 6.14
C THR A 167 12.20 -14.85 5.37
N ARG A 168 12.23 -14.89 4.03
CA ARG A 168 11.31 -14.08 3.20
C ARG A 168 9.85 -14.45 3.40
N GLY A 169 9.57 -15.75 3.51
CA GLY A 169 8.23 -16.27 3.77
C GLY A 169 7.66 -15.79 5.10
N ILE A 170 8.47 -15.74 6.15
CA ILE A 170 8.05 -15.22 7.46
C ILE A 170 7.74 -13.72 7.36
N VAL A 171 8.60 -12.92 6.73
CA VAL A 171 8.34 -11.48 6.55
C VAL A 171 7.06 -11.24 5.73
N ALA A 172 6.86 -11.99 4.64
CA ALA A 172 5.66 -11.91 3.82
C ALA A 172 4.40 -12.34 4.60
N PHE A 173 4.50 -13.40 5.41
CA PHE A 173 3.41 -13.86 6.26
C PHE A 173 3.01 -12.84 7.32
N ILE A 174 3.99 -12.21 7.99
CA ILE A 174 3.72 -11.15 8.97
C ILE A 174 2.93 -10.02 8.31
N GLN A 175 3.38 -9.56 7.14
CA GLN A 175 2.68 -8.51 6.39
C GLN A 175 1.26 -8.94 6.01
N PHE A 176 1.11 -10.15 5.51
CA PHE A 176 -0.20 -10.70 5.13
C PHE A 176 -1.15 -10.70 6.32
N TRP A 177 -0.70 -11.27 7.44
CA TRP A 177 -1.47 -11.41 8.67
C TRP A 177 -1.81 -10.06 9.30
N MET A 178 -0.94 -9.06 9.19
CA MET A 178 -1.22 -7.71 9.72
C MET A 178 -2.24 -6.92 8.89
N TRP A 179 -2.34 -7.18 7.58
CA TRP A 179 -3.07 -6.29 6.68
C TRP A 179 -4.35 -6.86 6.08
N TYR A 180 -4.53 -8.19 6.04
CA TYR A 180 -5.73 -8.78 5.43
C TYR A 180 -7.04 -8.34 6.10
N GLY A 181 -7.05 -8.22 7.43
CA GLY A 181 -8.23 -7.79 8.20
C GLY A 181 -8.62 -6.34 7.92
N TYR A 182 -7.63 -5.45 7.84
CA TYR A 182 -7.85 -4.04 7.46
C TYR A 182 -8.43 -3.92 6.06
N THR A 183 -7.83 -4.62 5.08
CA THR A 183 -8.33 -4.68 3.71
C THR A 183 -9.77 -5.20 3.66
N MET A 184 -10.08 -6.26 4.39
CA MET A 184 -11.43 -6.81 4.48
C MET A 184 -12.44 -5.79 5.00
N LEU A 185 -12.12 -5.04 6.06
CA LEU A 185 -13.03 -4.03 6.61
C LEU A 185 -13.33 -2.89 5.62
N ILE A 186 -12.32 -2.43 4.87
CA ILE A 186 -12.52 -1.43 3.81
C ILE A 186 -13.47 -1.98 2.75
N LEU A 187 -13.25 -3.21 2.28
CA LEU A 187 -14.09 -3.81 1.24
C LEU A 187 -15.53 -4.04 1.73
N ILE A 188 -15.72 -4.51 2.97
CA ILE A 188 -17.04 -4.62 3.60
C ILE A 188 -17.74 -3.26 3.64
N SER A 189 -17.04 -2.18 4.04
CA SER A 189 -17.63 -0.84 4.07
C SER A 189 -18.14 -0.40 2.70
N GLY A 190 -17.45 -0.82 1.63
CA GLY A 190 -17.91 -0.61 0.26
C GLY A 190 -19.16 -1.40 -0.09
N VAL A 191 -19.23 -2.67 0.29
CA VAL A 191 -20.42 -3.50 0.04
C VAL A 191 -21.64 -2.97 0.80
N LEU A 192 -21.45 -2.51 2.04
CA LEU A 192 -22.53 -1.93 2.85
C LEU A 192 -23.07 -0.61 2.30
N GLY A 193 -22.34 0.06 1.39
CA GLY A 193 -22.82 1.24 0.68
C GLY A 193 -23.73 0.94 -0.52
N ILE A 194 -23.88 -0.33 -0.92
CA ILE A 194 -24.72 -0.73 -2.05
C ILE A 194 -26.19 -0.79 -1.61
N ASN A 195 -27.12 -0.30 -2.44
CA ASN A 195 -28.56 -0.40 -2.15
C ASN A 195 -28.96 -1.88 -1.97
N PRO A 196 -29.51 -2.27 -0.80
CA PRO A 196 -29.98 -3.63 -0.53
C PRO A 196 -30.96 -4.18 -1.57
N GLU A 197 -31.78 -3.32 -2.20
CA GLU A 197 -32.78 -3.71 -3.20
C GLU A 197 -32.17 -4.40 -4.42
N ILE A 198 -30.92 -4.07 -4.78
CA ILE A 198 -30.21 -4.71 -5.90
C ILE A 198 -29.95 -6.19 -5.59
N PHE A 199 -29.63 -6.50 -4.33
CA PHE A 199 -29.44 -7.89 -3.90
C PHE A 199 -30.77 -8.62 -3.85
N ASP A 200 -31.82 -7.99 -3.33
CA ASP A 200 -33.15 -8.60 -3.22
C ASP A 200 -33.73 -8.93 -4.60
N ALA A 201 -33.57 -8.04 -5.59
CA ALA A 201 -33.96 -8.29 -6.98
C ALA A 201 -33.19 -9.48 -7.58
N ALA A 202 -31.88 -9.55 -7.37
CA ALA A 202 -31.05 -10.65 -7.87
C ALA A 202 -31.43 -12.01 -7.24
N GLU A 203 -31.83 -12.02 -5.97
CA GLU A 203 -32.32 -13.23 -5.31
C GLU A 203 -33.67 -13.69 -5.87
N VAL A 204 -34.57 -12.75 -6.18
CA VAL A 204 -35.86 -13.05 -6.85
C VAL A 204 -35.63 -13.63 -8.25
N ASP A 205 -34.63 -13.11 -8.99
CA ASP A 205 -34.23 -13.63 -10.31
C ASP A 205 -33.46 -14.96 -10.25
N GLY A 206 -33.24 -15.53 -9.05
CA GLY A 206 -32.61 -16.83 -8.87
C GLY A 206 -31.08 -16.81 -9.03
N ALA A 207 -30.44 -15.64 -8.92
CA ALA A 207 -28.99 -15.54 -9.00
C ALA A 207 -28.30 -16.33 -7.87
N SER A 208 -27.28 -17.11 -8.24
CA SER A 208 -26.42 -17.82 -7.29
C SER A 208 -25.47 -16.86 -6.55
N LYS A 209 -24.94 -17.29 -5.40
CA LYS A 209 -23.98 -16.50 -4.59
C LYS A 209 -22.75 -16.04 -5.37
N VAL A 210 -22.24 -16.92 -6.23
CA VAL A 210 -21.08 -16.64 -7.08
C VAL A 210 -21.44 -15.61 -8.14
N GLN A 211 -22.63 -15.69 -8.73
CA GLN A 211 -23.12 -14.67 -9.67
C GLN A 211 -23.30 -13.32 -8.96
N ILE A 212 -23.96 -13.28 -7.80
CA ILE A 212 -24.12 -12.04 -7.02
C ILE A 212 -22.75 -11.42 -6.71
N PHE A 213 -21.78 -12.22 -6.24
CA PHE A 213 -20.46 -11.69 -5.92
C PHE A 213 -19.74 -11.11 -7.16
N PHE A 214 -19.64 -11.87 -8.25
CA PHE A 214 -18.86 -11.43 -9.42
C PHE A 214 -19.59 -10.42 -10.32
N GLN A 215 -20.93 -10.43 -10.36
CA GLN A 215 -21.73 -9.58 -11.25
C GLN A 215 -22.35 -8.36 -10.55
N ILE A 216 -22.54 -8.42 -9.23
CA ILE A 216 -23.14 -7.30 -8.46
C ILE A 216 -22.11 -6.73 -7.49
N THR A 217 -21.63 -7.52 -6.53
CA THR A 217 -20.76 -7.00 -5.46
C THR A 217 -19.45 -6.43 -5.99
N LEU A 218 -18.68 -7.24 -6.74
CA LEU A 218 -17.34 -6.88 -7.20
C LEU A 218 -17.34 -5.67 -8.16
N PRO A 219 -18.26 -5.55 -9.13
CA PRO A 219 -18.38 -4.34 -9.96
C PRO A 219 -18.74 -3.10 -9.15
N ASN A 220 -19.70 -3.20 -8.21
CA ASN A 220 -20.14 -2.03 -7.43
C ASN A 220 -19.06 -1.54 -6.44
N ILE A 221 -18.20 -2.41 -5.93
CA ILE A 221 -17.08 -2.01 -5.05
C ILE A 221 -15.79 -1.71 -5.80
N LYS A 222 -15.79 -1.73 -7.14
CA LYS A 222 -14.57 -1.62 -7.96
C LYS A 222 -13.73 -0.39 -7.62
N THR A 223 -14.35 0.77 -7.38
CA THR A 223 -13.65 2.00 -7.00
C THR A 223 -12.93 1.88 -5.65
N ILE A 224 -13.58 1.25 -4.68
CA ILE A 224 -12.99 1.01 -3.34
C ILE A 224 -11.92 -0.07 -3.42
N LEU A 225 -12.13 -1.11 -4.24
CA LEU A 225 -11.13 -2.12 -4.53
C LEU A 225 -9.90 -1.49 -5.19
N LEU A 226 -10.08 -0.63 -6.18
CA LEU A 226 -8.99 0.09 -6.85
C LEU A 226 -8.18 0.93 -5.88
N PHE A 227 -8.85 1.72 -5.04
CA PHE A 227 -8.21 2.47 -3.96
C PHE A 227 -7.37 1.54 -3.07
N THR A 228 -7.97 0.44 -2.61
CA THR A 228 -7.33 -0.53 -1.72
C THR A 228 -6.10 -1.19 -2.36
N LEU A 229 -6.19 -1.57 -3.64
CA LEU A 229 -5.10 -2.18 -4.38
C LEU A 229 -3.95 -1.19 -4.58
N VAL A 230 -4.25 0.07 -4.91
CA VAL A 230 -3.23 1.13 -5.10
C VAL A 230 -2.53 1.44 -3.78
N THR A 231 -3.28 1.64 -2.69
CA THR A 231 -2.69 1.93 -1.38
C THR A 231 -1.87 0.76 -0.86
N SER A 232 -2.33 -0.47 -1.09
CA SER A 232 -1.61 -1.69 -0.70
C SER A 232 -0.34 -1.90 -1.54
N LEU A 233 -0.37 -1.56 -2.84
CA LEU A 233 0.82 -1.54 -3.70
C LEU A 233 1.85 -0.51 -3.22
N ILE A 234 1.43 0.71 -2.88
CA ILE A 234 2.32 1.76 -2.35
C ILE A 234 2.95 1.30 -1.02
N GLY A 235 2.15 0.76 -0.09
CA GLY A 235 2.63 0.28 1.20
C GLY A 235 3.56 -0.92 1.09
N GLY A 236 3.23 -1.87 0.21
CA GLY A 236 4.03 -3.07 -0.04
C GLY A 236 5.39 -2.75 -0.64
N LEU A 237 5.45 -1.86 -1.63
CA LEU A 237 6.71 -1.45 -2.25
C LEU A 237 7.57 -0.57 -1.34
N ASN A 238 6.98 0.10 -0.34
CA ASN A 238 7.68 0.89 0.67
C ASN A 238 7.91 0.16 2.01
N MET A 239 7.73 -1.15 2.10
CA MET A 239 7.83 -1.86 3.37
C MET A 239 9.22 -1.71 4.03
N PHE A 240 9.24 -1.25 5.30
CA PHE A 240 10.46 -0.93 6.02
C PHE A 240 10.54 -1.62 7.39
N ASP A 241 9.52 -1.48 8.22
CA ASP A 241 9.57 -1.86 9.64
C ASP A 241 9.85 -3.35 9.85
N ILE A 242 9.00 -4.22 9.31
CA ILE A 242 9.16 -5.68 9.46
C ILE A 242 10.50 -6.15 8.86
N PRO A 243 10.85 -5.81 7.60
CA PRO A 243 12.11 -6.27 7.03
C PRO A 243 13.36 -5.76 7.78
N LYS A 244 13.34 -4.53 8.31
CA LYS A 244 14.46 -3.98 9.09
C LYS A 244 14.61 -4.68 10.44
N LEU A 245 13.51 -4.84 11.17
CA LEU A 245 13.53 -5.23 12.58
C LEU A 245 13.42 -6.73 12.80
N PHE A 246 12.92 -7.50 11.83
CA PHE A 246 12.75 -8.94 11.98
C PHE A 246 14.07 -9.67 12.12
N ASN A 247 15.08 -9.42 11.30
CA ASN A 247 16.39 -10.10 11.44
C ASN A 247 17.55 -9.37 10.77
N LEU A 248 17.46 -8.04 10.67
CA LEU A 248 18.54 -7.17 10.17
C LEU A 248 19.05 -7.56 8.77
N GLY A 249 18.16 -8.01 7.87
CA GLY A 249 18.49 -8.39 6.49
C GLY A 249 18.62 -9.89 6.27
N GLY A 250 18.83 -10.68 7.32
CA GLY A 250 18.85 -12.14 7.22
C GLY A 250 19.96 -12.71 6.32
N PRO A 251 19.85 -13.99 5.93
CA PRO A 251 20.91 -14.68 5.18
C PRO A 251 21.10 -14.02 3.81
N ASP A 252 22.31 -13.53 3.55
CA ASP A 252 22.67 -12.83 2.30
C ASP A 252 21.68 -11.70 1.94
N ASN A 253 21.32 -10.89 2.94
CA ASN A 253 20.39 -9.76 2.79
C ASN A 253 19.02 -10.15 2.21
N ALA A 254 18.56 -11.39 2.38
CA ALA A 254 17.31 -11.91 1.80
C ALA A 254 16.05 -11.13 2.22
N THR A 255 16.05 -10.45 3.36
CA THR A 255 14.95 -9.59 3.82
C THR A 255 15.22 -8.11 3.65
N THR A 256 16.38 -7.71 3.11
CA THR A 256 16.64 -6.30 2.82
C THR A 256 15.75 -5.85 1.67
N THR A 257 14.77 -4.99 1.95
CA THR A 257 13.91 -4.32 0.96
C THR A 257 14.52 -3.01 0.51
N THR A 258 13.98 -2.40 -0.54
CA THR A 258 14.53 -1.15 -1.07
C THR A 258 14.46 -0.02 -0.04
N SER A 259 13.40 0.05 0.77
CA SER A 259 13.32 1.01 1.89
C SER A 259 14.44 0.80 2.91
N VAL A 260 14.75 -0.46 3.24
CA VAL A 260 15.86 -0.81 4.15
C VAL A 260 17.20 -0.47 3.51
N PHE A 261 17.36 -0.72 2.22
CA PHE A 261 18.55 -0.33 1.47
C PHE A 261 18.77 1.19 1.50
N ILE A 262 17.74 1.99 1.21
CA ILE A 262 17.78 3.46 1.26
C ILE A 262 18.20 3.93 2.66
N TYR A 263 17.55 3.38 3.70
CA TYR A 263 17.90 3.70 5.09
C TYR A 263 19.35 3.35 5.41
N ASN A 264 19.80 2.15 5.08
CA ASN A 264 21.17 1.73 5.34
C ASN A 264 22.16 2.62 4.58
N GLN A 265 21.81 3.08 3.38
CA GLN A 265 22.67 3.93 2.58
C GLN A 265 22.85 5.32 3.18
N ALA A 266 21.78 5.91 3.73
CA ALA A 266 21.80 7.23 4.35
C ALA A 266 22.31 7.21 5.80
N PHE A 267 21.97 6.18 6.57
CA PHE A 267 22.08 6.20 8.03
C PHE A 267 22.88 5.05 8.62
N SER A 268 23.48 4.17 7.81
CA SER A 268 24.33 3.08 8.30
C SER A 268 25.73 3.13 7.68
N GLY A 269 26.74 3.37 8.54
CA GLY A 269 28.16 3.31 8.19
C GLY A 269 28.64 4.48 7.32
N SER A 270 28.32 4.46 6.03
CA SER A 270 28.97 5.31 5.00
C SER A 270 28.28 6.65 4.73
N PHE A 271 27.05 6.85 5.24
CA PHE A 271 26.28 8.10 5.11
C PHE A 271 26.24 8.65 3.67
N MET A 272 25.94 7.81 2.68
CA MET A 272 25.86 8.21 1.27
C MET A 272 24.47 8.76 0.97
N TYR A 273 24.20 9.99 1.42
CA TYR A 273 22.92 10.66 1.25
C TYR A 273 22.53 10.83 -0.23
N ASN A 274 23.50 11.15 -1.09
CA ASN A 274 23.37 11.21 -2.54
C ASN A 274 22.76 9.92 -3.14
N ARG A 275 23.30 8.75 -2.79
CA ARG A 275 22.81 7.45 -3.27
C ARG A 275 21.45 7.08 -2.68
N ALA A 276 21.23 7.39 -1.39
CA ALA A 276 19.94 7.15 -0.75
C ALA A 276 18.83 7.99 -1.43
N ALA A 277 19.10 9.28 -1.67
CA ALA A 277 18.19 10.18 -2.36
C ALA A 277 17.89 9.70 -3.81
N ALA A 278 18.92 9.32 -4.56
CA ALA A 278 18.74 8.77 -5.90
C ALA A 278 17.88 7.48 -5.87
N ALA A 279 18.14 6.57 -4.93
CA ALA A 279 17.34 5.35 -4.74
C ALA A 279 15.89 5.65 -4.35
N SER A 280 15.64 6.64 -3.48
CA SER A 280 14.29 7.11 -3.14
C SER A 280 13.55 7.66 -4.35
N MET A 281 14.21 8.45 -5.19
CA MET A 281 13.62 8.99 -6.42
C MET A 281 13.30 7.87 -7.43
N ILE A 282 14.19 6.89 -7.59
CA ILE A 282 13.93 5.71 -8.44
C ILE A 282 12.69 4.97 -7.95
N MET A 283 12.60 4.69 -6.64
CA MET A 283 11.42 4.03 -6.06
C MET A 283 10.15 4.86 -6.22
N PHE A 284 10.22 6.19 -6.06
CA PHE A 284 9.09 7.07 -6.30
C PHE A 284 8.56 6.93 -7.74
N VAL A 285 9.46 6.94 -8.74
CA VAL A 285 9.08 6.75 -10.15
C VAL A 285 8.49 5.35 -10.38
N ILE A 286 9.10 4.30 -9.84
CA ILE A 286 8.59 2.91 -9.97
C ILE A 286 7.19 2.81 -9.39
N ILE A 287 6.98 3.30 -8.17
CA ILE A 287 5.68 3.25 -7.49
C ILE A 287 4.65 4.09 -8.26
N MET A 288 5.01 5.29 -8.71
CA MET A 288 4.12 6.12 -9.53
C MET A 288 3.68 5.39 -10.80
N ILE A 289 4.60 4.77 -11.53
CA ILE A 289 4.29 4.02 -12.76
C ILE A 289 3.40 2.83 -12.43
N CYS A 290 3.74 2.01 -11.43
CA CYS A 290 2.93 0.87 -11.03
C CYS A 290 1.51 1.28 -10.59
N SER A 291 1.39 2.34 -9.80
CA SER A 291 0.10 2.89 -9.37
C SER A 291 -0.69 3.44 -10.56
N ALA A 292 -0.05 4.15 -11.50
CA ALA A 292 -0.71 4.68 -12.69
C ALA A 292 -1.18 3.56 -13.63
N VAL A 293 -0.38 2.52 -13.82
CA VAL A 293 -0.76 1.33 -14.61
C VAL A 293 -1.94 0.61 -13.96
N LEU A 294 -1.88 0.36 -12.66
CA LEU A 294 -2.97 -0.28 -11.92
C LEU A 294 -4.25 0.55 -11.98
N PHE A 295 -4.13 1.88 -11.80
CA PHE A 295 -5.23 2.81 -11.95
C PHE A 295 -5.82 2.77 -13.37
N TYR A 296 -4.99 2.83 -14.40
CA TYR A 296 -5.43 2.78 -15.80
C TYR A 296 -6.14 1.48 -16.17
N LEU A 297 -5.63 0.33 -15.70
CA LEU A 297 -6.22 -0.99 -15.98
C LEU A 297 -7.57 -1.20 -15.32
N LEU A 298 -7.75 -0.65 -14.11
CA LEU A 298 -8.95 -0.87 -13.29
C LEU A 298 -9.90 0.33 -13.27
N ARG A 299 -9.50 1.49 -13.81
CA ARG A 299 -10.39 2.62 -13.99
C ARG A 299 -11.58 2.19 -14.83
N GLU A 300 -12.78 2.48 -14.33
CA GLU A 300 -13.97 2.40 -15.14
C GLU A 300 -13.82 3.39 -16.28
N LYS A 301 -14.05 2.95 -17.53
CA LYS A 301 -14.47 3.91 -18.54
C LYS A 301 -15.76 4.47 -17.99
N ASP A 302 -15.68 5.65 -17.38
CA ASP A 302 -16.81 6.43 -16.93
C ASP A 302 -17.92 6.26 -17.98
N GLY A 303 -19.14 5.98 -17.52
CA GLY A 303 -20.31 5.62 -18.31
C GLY A 303 -20.78 6.67 -19.31
N ASP A 304 -19.90 7.11 -20.20
CA ASP A 304 -20.16 7.86 -21.41
C ASP A 304 -21.02 7.04 -22.40
N GLY A 305 -21.34 5.79 -22.10
CA GLY A 305 -22.23 4.95 -22.90
C GLY A 305 -23.69 5.42 -22.88
N TYR A 306 -24.18 5.92 -21.74
CA TYR A 306 -25.57 6.37 -21.61
C TYR A 306 -25.72 7.86 -21.96
N GLY A 307 -24.85 8.71 -21.42
CA GLY A 307 -24.87 10.15 -21.72
C GLY A 307 -24.51 10.49 -23.16
N THR A 308 -23.54 9.81 -23.78
CA THR A 308 -23.11 10.18 -25.15
C THR A 308 -24.06 9.68 -26.22
N ALA A 309 -24.73 8.54 -26.00
CA ALA A 309 -25.76 8.03 -26.89
C ALA A 309 -27.02 8.90 -26.85
N GLU A 310 -27.45 9.30 -25.66
CA GLU A 310 -28.60 10.18 -25.45
C GLU A 310 -28.32 11.62 -25.94
N VAL A 311 -27.11 12.15 -25.69
CA VAL A 311 -26.67 13.44 -26.23
C VAL A 311 -26.50 13.40 -27.75
N LYS A 312 -26.04 12.27 -28.33
CA LYS A 312 -26.03 12.08 -29.80
C LYS A 312 -27.45 11.99 -30.37
N ALA A 313 -28.35 11.29 -29.70
CA ALA A 313 -29.76 11.17 -30.10
C ALA A 313 -30.46 12.53 -30.07
N LEU A 314 -30.26 13.32 -29.00
CA LEU A 314 -30.79 14.68 -28.87
C LEU A 314 -30.20 15.64 -29.92
N LYS A 315 -28.91 15.55 -30.22
CA LYS A 315 -28.29 16.34 -31.31
C LYS A 315 -28.80 15.94 -32.70
N LYS A 316 -29.10 14.65 -32.92
CA LYS A 316 -29.65 14.14 -34.19
C LYS A 316 -31.12 14.56 -34.36
N ALA A 317 -31.91 14.51 -33.29
CA ALA A 317 -33.30 14.99 -33.27
C ALA A 317 -33.38 16.51 -33.56
N LYS A 318 -32.50 17.32 -32.96
CA LYS A 318 -32.43 18.76 -33.25
C LYS A 318 -32.00 19.10 -34.68
N LYS A 319 -31.25 18.22 -35.36
CA LYS A 319 -30.89 18.40 -36.78
C LYS A 319 -31.94 17.86 -37.76
N GLY A 320 -32.79 16.94 -37.32
CA GLY A 320 -33.85 16.34 -38.15
C GLY A 320 -35.15 17.17 -38.21
N GLY A 321 -35.41 18.01 -37.20
CA GLY A 321 -36.60 18.87 -37.14
C GLY A 321 -36.46 20.27 -37.76
N ALA A 322 -35.38 20.52 -38.51
CA ALA A 322 -35.11 21.81 -39.17
C ALA A 322 -35.13 21.67 -40.71
N ARG A 323 -36.06 20.87 -41.22
CA ARG A 323 -36.44 20.80 -42.64
C ARG A 323 -37.94 20.88 -42.76
#